data_AF-A0AAN5CLS2-F1
#
_entry.id   AF-A0AAN5CLS2-F1
#
_cell.length_a   1.000
_cell.length_b   1.000
_cell.length_c   1.000
_cell.angle_alpha   90.00
_cell.angle_beta   90.00
_cell.angle_gamma   90.00
#
_symmetry.space_group_name_H-M   'P 1'
#
loop_
_entity.id
_entity.type
_entity.pdbx_description
1 polymer ?
#
loop_
_entity_poly.entity_id
_entity_poly.type
_entity_poly.pdbx_seq_one_letter_code
_entity_poly.pdbx_strand_id
1 'polypeptide(L)'
;INLTLFFVMILHPLLHNITLLGITPTYRTIIKSFPRRLLARARFMKVMSNHFSHMIFLSAQAQLTLQTAERVVFCVTSLLNVVSLDCLIKETPPHQAKIRNYLIMTQIMVMVNSVYMDILFEPIPLFPATAGMCSGVLCKAGLPPHSVLVLYYVRHFLLVVSFFHTINSVFQTIL
;
A
#
# COMPACT_ATOMS: atom_id res chain seq x y z
N ILE A 1 0.08 2.38 -18.21
CA ILE A 1 0.81 2.37 -16.92
C ILE A 1 2.05 1.51 -17.13
N ASN A 2 3.25 2.01 -16.79
CA ASN A 2 4.48 1.22 -16.85
C ASN A 2 4.42 0.14 -15.75
N LEU A 3 4.85 -1.09 -16.02
CA LEU A 3 4.89 -2.20 -15.04
C LEU A 3 5.60 -1.77 -13.74
N THR A 4 6.64 -0.94 -13.86
CA THR A 4 7.34 -0.34 -12.71
C THR A 4 6.40 0.48 -11.82
N LEU A 5 5.53 1.30 -12.42
CA LEU A 5 4.58 2.12 -11.66
C LEU A 5 3.55 1.26 -10.93
N PHE A 6 3.12 0.15 -11.54
CA PHE A 6 2.22 -0.81 -10.91
C PHE A 6 2.85 -1.44 -9.65
N PHE A 7 4.10 -1.89 -9.75
CA PHE A 7 4.84 -2.39 -8.58
C PHE A 7 5.05 -1.33 -7.51
N VAL A 8 5.31 -0.08 -7.88
CA VAL A 8 5.41 1.02 -6.91
C VAL A 8 4.09 1.20 -6.17
N MET A 9 2.94 1.12 -6.85
CA MET A 9 1.63 1.21 -6.19
C MET A 9 1.39 0.05 -5.22
N ILE A 10 1.74 -1.19 -5.60
CA ILE A 10 1.61 -2.37 -4.72
C ILE A 10 2.53 -2.27 -3.50
N LEU A 11 3.75 -1.75 -3.69
CA LEU A 11 4.76 -1.68 -2.62
C LEU A 11 4.55 -0.47 -1.70
N HIS A 12 3.85 0.56 -2.15
CA HIS A 12 3.65 1.80 -1.41
C HIS A 12 3.06 1.59 0.01
N PRO A 13 1.98 0.81 0.22
CA PRO A 13 1.46 0.54 1.57
C PRO A 13 2.49 -0.15 2.49
N LEU A 14 3.32 -1.04 1.93
CA LEU A 14 4.39 -1.72 2.68
C LEU A 14 5.49 -0.73 3.09
N LEU A 15 5.94 0.11 2.17
CA LEU A 15 6.93 1.17 2.46
C LEU A 15 6.39 2.15 3.49
N HIS A 16 5.11 2.48 3.41
CA HIS A 16 4.44 3.35 4.37
C HIS A 16 4.44 2.74 5.78
N ASN A 17 4.05 1.48 5.93
CA ASN A 17 4.08 0.78 7.23
C ASN A 17 5.48 0.70 7.81
N ILE A 18 6.48 0.44 6.97
CA ILE A 18 7.88 0.38 7.41
C ILE A 18 8.39 1.75 7.85
N THR A 19 8.04 2.80 7.11
CA THR A 19 8.40 4.18 7.46
C THR A 19 7.75 4.58 8.78
N LEU A 20 6.45 4.28 8.97
CA LEU A 20 5.72 4.51 10.22
C LEU A 20 6.40 3.83 11.42
N LEU A 21 6.71 2.55 11.27
CA LEU A 21 7.41 1.79 12.30
C LEU A 21 8.82 2.37 12.54
N GLY A 22 9.53 2.80 11.49
CA GLY A 22 10.88 3.36 11.57
C GLY A 22 10.97 4.71 12.28
N ILE A 23 9.97 5.57 12.10
CA ILE A 23 9.90 6.88 12.74
C ILE A 23 9.66 6.72 14.26
N THR A 24 8.95 5.68 14.66
CA THR A 24 8.58 5.46 16.05
C THR A 24 9.78 4.91 16.85
N PRO A 25 10.38 5.69 17.78
CA PRO A 25 11.65 5.31 18.43
C PRO A 25 11.55 3.98 19.19
N THR A 26 10.38 3.66 19.75
CA THR A 26 10.06 2.40 20.44
C THR A 26 10.29 1.16 19.56
N TYR A 27 10.17 1.27 18.24
CA TYR A 27 10.24 0.14 17.30
C TYR A 27 11.61 -0.03 16.63
N ARG A 28 12.57 0.89 16.85
CA ARG A 28 13.90 0.83 16.24
C ARG A 28 14.67 -0.45 16.58
N THR A 29 14.43 -1.04 17.75
CA THR A 29 15.04 -2.30 18.18
C THR A 29 14.47 -3.51 17.44
N ILE A 30 13.15 -3.56 17.23
CA ILE A 30 12.47 -4.61 16.46
C ILE A 30 12.89 -4.55 14.98
N ILE A 31 12.99 -3.34 14.43
CA ILE A 31 13.31 -3.08 13.02
C ILE A 31 14.71 -3.55 12.64
N LYS A 32 15.71 -3.53 13.53
CA LYS A 32 17.08 -3.98 13.20
C LYS A 32 17.15 -5.43 12.69
N SER A 33 16.17 -6.28 13.02
CA SER A 33 16.07 -7.67 12.55
C SER A 33 15.32 -7.84 11.23
N PHE A 34 14.49 -6.86 10.85
CA PHE A 34 13.59 -6.91 9.71
C PHE A 34 14.23 -6.70 8.30
N PRO A 35 15.29 -5.90 8.10
CA PRO A 35 15.77 -5.57 6.75
C PRO A 35 16.30 -6.76 5.96
N ARG A 36 16.81 -7.82 6.62
CA ARG A 36 17.25 -9.04 5.91
C ARG A 36 16.09 -9.77 5.23
N ARG A 37 14.88 -9.76 5.82
CA ARG A 37 13.68 -10.37 5.23
C ARG A 37 13.08 -9.49 4.13
N LEU A 38 13.25 -8.18 4.22
CA LEU A 38 12.77 -7.22 3.22
C LEU A 38 13.65 -7.19 1.97
N LEU A 39 14.98 -7.23 2.12
CA LEU A 39 15.93 -7.32 1.01
C LEU A 39 15.75 -8.61 0.19
N ALA A 40 15.39 -9.72 0.84
CA ALA A 40 15.05 -10.97 0.15
C ALA A 40 13.77 -10.82 -0.72
N ARG A 41 12.76 -10.06 -0.25
CA ARG A 41 11.53 -9.78 -1.00
C ARG A 41 11.72 -8.75 -2.11
N ALA A 42 12.52 -7.72 -1.89
CA ALA A 42 12.90 -6.77 -2.95
C ALA A 42 13.70 -7.46 -4.07
N ARG A 43 14.55 -8.44 -3.73
CA ARG A 43 15.21 -9.31 -4.73
C ARG A 43 14.22 -10.20 -5.47
N PHE A 44 13.25 -10.81 -4.79
CA PHE A 44 12.19 -11.59 -5.43
C PHE A 44 11.39 -10.73 -6.43
N MET A 45 11.05 -9.48 -6.06
CA MET A 45 10.34 -8.56 -6.96
C MET A 45 11.19 -8.04 -8.12
N LYS A 46 12.50 -7.81 -7.92
CA LYS A 46 13.40 -7.43 -9.01
C LYS A 46 13.57 -8.56 -10.02
N VAL A 47 13.63 -9.81 -9.54
CA VAL A 47 13.63 -11.01 -10.40
C VAL A 47 12.32 -11.10 -11.19
N MET A 48 11.18 -10.87 -10.54
CA MET A 48 9.86 -10.95 -11.20
C MET A 48 9.63 -9.80 -12.20
N SER A 49 10.07 -8.58 -11.87
CA SER A 49 10.00 -7.40 -12.75
C SER A 49 10.92 -7.56 -13.98
N ASN A 50 12.13 -8.09 -13.81
CA ASN A 50 13.04 -8.29 -14.94
C ASN A 50 12.54 -9.39 -15.88
N HIS A 51 11.85 -10.41 -15.35
CA HIS A 51 11.31 -11.47 -16.17
C HIS A 51 10.08 -11.02 -17.00
N PHE A 52 9.26 -10.13 -16.46
CA PHE A 52 8.04 -9.65 -17.11
C PHE A 52 8.27 -8.58 -18.18
N SER A 53 9.35 -7.80 -18.12
CA SER A 53 9.62 -6.70 -19.08
C SER A 53 9.80 -7.16 -20.55
N HIS A 54 10.07 -8.45 -20.80
CA HIS A 54 10.27 -8.97 -22.16
C HIS A 54 9.03 -9.67 -22.77
N MET A 55 7.95 -9.87 -22.01
CA MET A 55 6.74 -10.49 -22.52
C MET A 55 5.74 -9.42 -23.00
N ILE A 56 5.78 -9.13 -24.30
CA ILE A 56 4.95 -8.11 -24.97
C ILE A 56 3.44 -8.44 -24.87
N PHE A 57 3.08 -9.69 -24.56
CA PHE A 57 1.74 -10.10 -24.17
C PHE A 57 1.79 -10.90 -22.86
N LEU A 58 1.06 -10.42 -21.84
CA LEU A 58 0.74 -11.25 -20.69
C LEU A 58 -0.23 -12.34 -21.14
N SER A 59 0.12 -13.60 -20.94
CA SER A 59 -0.86 -14.68 -21.06
C SER A 59 -1.97 -14.50 -20.01
N ALA A 60 -3.19 -14.97 -20.31
CA ALA A 60 -4.29 -14.95 -19.32
C ALA A 60 -3.90 -15.65 -18.02
N GLN A 61 -3.06 -16.69 -18.10
CA GLN A 61 -2.52 -17.41 -16.95
C GLN A 61 -1.57 -16.54 -16.10
N ALA A 62 -0.76 -15.69 -16.74
CA ALA A 62 0.09 -14.74 -16.04
C ALA A 62 -0.73 -13.69 -15.27
N GLN A 63 -1.84 -13.21 -15.85
CA GLN A 63 -2.75 -12.26 -15.17
C GLN A 63 -3.39 -12.88 -13.91
N LEU A 64 -3.88 -14.12 -14.01
CA LEU A 64 -4.43 -14.85 -12.85
C LEU A 64 -3.38 -15.06 -11.74
N THR A 65 -2.14 -15.34 -12.13
CA THR A 65 -1.02 -15.52 -11.20
C THR A 65 -0.69 -14.21 -10.48
N LEU A 66 -0.65 -13.09 -11.21
CA LEU A 66 -0.43 -11.77 -10.62
C LEU A 66 -1.55 -11.40 -9.65
N GLN A 67 -2.81 -11.56 -10.05
CA GLN A 67 -3.97 -11.26 -9.20
C GLN A 67 -3.98 -12.12 -7.93
N THR A 68 -3.59 -13.39 -8.04
CA THR A 68 -3.45 -14.28 -6.88
C THR A 68 -2.33 -13.79 -5.95
N ALA A 69 -1.19 -13.38 -6.51
CA ALA A 69 -0.08 -12.84 -5.73
C ALA A 69 -0.47 -11.54 -5.02
N GLU A 70 -1.22 -10.65 -5.67
CA GLU A 70 -1.75 -9.41 -5.06
C GLU A 70 -2.66 -9.71 -3.88
N ARG A 71 -3.58 -10.66 -4.01
CA ARG A 71 -4.45 -11.08 -2.90
C ARG A 71 -3.65 -11.62 -1.71
N VAL A 72 -2.60 -12.40 -1.96
CA VAL A 72 -1.70 -12.87 -0.91
C VAL A 72 -0.97 -11.68 -0.24
N VAL A 73 -0.47 -10.73 -1.03
CA VAL A 73 0.17 -9.51 -0.53
C VAL A 73 -0.81 -8.67 0.30
N PHE A 74 -2.05 -8.53 -0.15
CA PHE A 74 -3.12 -7.84 0.57
C PHE A 74 -3.41 -8.49 1.93
N CYS A 75 -3.54 -9.82 1.99
CA CYS A 75 -3.74 -10.54 3.25
C CYS A 75 -2.59 -10.30 4.23
N VAL A 76 -1.35 -10.43 3.77
CA VAL A 76 -0.16 -10.20 4.60
C VAL A 76 -0.09 -8.74 5.07
N THR A 77 -0.34 -7.79 4.17
CA THR A 77 -0.29 -6.35 4.47
C THR A 77 -1.39 -5.96 5.46
N SER A 78 -2.59 -6.54 5.32
CA SER A 78 -3.71 -6.31 6.24
C SER A 78 -3.40 -6.80 7.65
N LEU A 79 -2.80 -7.98 7.81
CA LEU A 79 -2.34 -8.48 9.11
C LEU A 79 -1.29 -7.54 9.73
N LEU A 80 -0.33 -7.07 8.94
CA LEU A 80 0.68 -6.12 9.40
C LEU A 80 0.06 -4.77 9.80
N ASN A 81 -0.94 -4.29 9.07
CA ASN A 81 -1.66 -3.06 9.41
C ASN A 81 -2.39 -3.18 10.76
N VAL A 82 -3.04 -4.32 11.02
CA VAL A 82 -3.73 -4.57 12.29
C VAL A 82 -2.74 -4.62 13.45
N VAL A 83 -1.62 -5.34 13.27
CA VAL A 83 -0.56 -5.39 14.29
C VAL A 83 0.01 -3.98 14.53
N SER A 84 0.33 -3.23 13.47
CA SER A 84 0.81 -1.84 13.56
C SER A 84 -0.17 -0.94 14.33
N LEU A 85 -1.47 -1.08 14.07
CA LEU A 85 -2.50 -0.32 14.75
C LEU A 85 -2.61 -0.68 16.24
N ASP A 86 -2.64 -1.97 16.58
CA ASP A 86 -2.69 -2.44 17.99
C ASP A 86 -1.47 -1.93 18.77
N CYS A 87 -0.30 -2.04 18.16
CA CYS A 87 0.97 -1.50 18.61
C CYS A 87 0.93 0.02 18.86
N LEU A 88 0.42 0.81 17.89
CA LEU A 88 0.28 2.27 18.02
C LEU A 88 -0.67 2.66 19.15
N ILE A 89 -1.74 1.91 19.37
CA ILE A 89 -2.72 2.18 20.43
C ILE A 89 -2.11 1.89 21.80
N LYS A 90 -1.41 0.76 21.95
CA LYS A 90 -0.89 0.30 23.26
C LYS A 90 0.38 1.03 23.71
N GLU A 91 1.34 1.23 22.80
CA GLU A 91 2.68 1.69 23.17
C GLU A 91 2.83 3.22 23.24
N THR A 92 1.82 3.98 22.80
CA THR A 92 1.96 5.44 22.69
C THR A 92 1.54 6.14 23.99
N PRO A 93 2.48 6.78 24.72
CA PRO A 93 2.22 7.41 26.01
C PRO A 93 1.26 8.61 25.89
N PRO A 94 0.47 8.91 26.95
CA PRO A 94 -0.62 9.89 26.90
C PRO A 94 -0.18 11.32 26.56
N HIS A 95 1.06 11.70 26.91
CA HIS A 95 1.61 13.02 26.60
C HIS A 95 1.75 13.31 25.09
N GLN A 96 1.70 12.27 24.24
CA GLN A 96 1.80 12.36 22.78
C GLN A 96 0.47 12.05 22.08
N ALA A 97 -0.66 12.23 22.77
CA ALA A 97 -1.99 11.88 22.24
C ALA A 97 -2.32 12.54 20.89
N LYS A 98 -1.84 13.77 20.63
CA LYS A 98 -2.05 14.45 19.34
C LYS A 98 -1.37 13.70 18.19
N ILE A 99 -0.08 13.40 18.31
CA ILE A 99 0.67 12.64 17.29
C ILE A 99 0.05 11.25 17.11
N ARG A 100 -0.28 10.58 18.21
CA ARG A 100 -0.93 9.26 18.19
C ARG A 100 -2.17 9.24 17.29
N ASN A 101 -3.04 10.23 17.44
CA ASN A 101 -4.27 10.32 16.67
C ASN A 101 -4.00 10.50 15.16
N TYR A 102 -2.99 11.29 14.78
CA TYR A 102 -2.57 11.43 13.38
C TYR A 102 -2.01 10.12 12.81
N LEU A 103 -1.18 9.41 13.56
CA LEU A 103 -0.61 8.12 13.12
C LEU A 103 -1.70 7.05 12.97
N ILE A 104 -2.64 6.97 13.92
CA ILE A 104 -3.80 6.07 13.85
C ILE A 104 -4.66 6.40 12.64
N MET A 105 -4.98 7.68 12.43
CA MET A 105 -5.78 8.12 11.29
C MET A 105 -5.11 7.72 9.97
N THR A 106 -3.81 7.99 9.85
CA THR A 106 -3.03 7.64 8.65
C THR A 106 -3.04 6.13 8.42
N GLN A 107 -2.87 5.32 9.46
CA GLN A 107 -2.93 3.86 9.37
C GLN A 107 -4.31 3.38 8.88
N ILE A 108 -5.39 3.96 9.40
CA ILE A 108 -6.77 3.69 8.94
C ILE A 108 -6.90 4.06 7.47
N MET A 109 -6.46 5.24 7.04
CA MET A 109 -6.53 5.66 5.64
C MET A 109 -5.75 4.74 4.71
N VAL A 110 -4.60 4.22 5.13
CA VAL A 110 -3.83 3.21 4.38
C VAL A 110 -4.55 1.86 4.34
N MET A 111 -5.28 1.46 5.39
CA MET A 111 -6.09 0.25 5.38
C MET A 111 -7.27 0.36 4.43
N VAL A 112 -8.05 1.44 4.53
CA VAL A 112 -9.13 1.71 3.56
C VAL A 112 -8.48 1.72 2.18
N ASN A 113 -7.40 2.49 2.01
CA ASN A 113 -6.33 2.37 1.01
C ASN A 113 -6.38 1.11 0.15
N SER A 114 -5.81 0.07 0.77
CA SER A 114 -5.67 -1.28 0.29
C SER A 114 -7.01 -1.94 0.00
N VAL A 115 -7.99 -1.90 0.91
CA VAL A 115 -9.31 -2.53 0.68
C VAL A 115 -9.94 -2.03 -0.63
N TYR A 116 -9.83 -0.74 -0.91
CA TYR A 116 -10.38 -0.21 -2.14
C TYR A 116 -9.64 -0.70 -3.38
N MET A 117 -8.31 -0.68 -3.37
CA MET A 117 -7.54 -1.09 -4.54
C MET A 117 -7.63 -2.60 -4.79
N ASP A 118 -7.53 -3.39 -3.73
CA ASP A 118 -7.40 -4.85 -3.80
C ASP A 118 -8.75 -5.58 -3.86
N ILE A 119 -9.83 -4.99 -3.31
CA ILE A 119 -11.16 -5.62 -3.26
C ILE A 119 -12.20 -4.84 -4.07
N LEU A 120 -12.32 -3.53 -3.85
CA LEU A 120 -13.40 -2.74 -4.47
C LEU A 120 -13.14 -2.48 -5.95
N PHE A 121 -11.92 -2.10 -6.32
CA PHE A 121 -11.53 -1.76 -7.69
C PHE A 121 -10.91 -2.95 -8.41
N GLU A 122 -9.95 -3.64 -7.79
CA GLU A 122 -9.22 -4.79 -8.38
C GLU A 122 -8.79 -4.51 -9.84
N PRO A 123 -7.87 -3.54 -10.06
CA PRO A 123 -7.47 -3.15 -11.40
C PRO A 123 -6.59 -4.20 -12.07
N ILE A 124 -7.00 -4.66 -13.24
CA ILE A 124 -6.23 -5.57 -14.10
C ILE A 124 -5.53 -4.74 -15.17
N PRO A 125 -4.20 -4.54 -15.09
CA PRO A 125 -3.48 -3.82 -16.12
C PRO A 125 -3.46 -4.63 -17.44
N LEU A 126 -3.87 -3.99 -18.53
CA LEU A 126 -3.87 -4.58 -19.87
C LEU A 126 -2.57 -4.23 -20.59
N PHE A 127 -1.49 -4.97 -20.34
CA PHE A 127 -0.26 -4.78 -21.12
C PHE A 127 -0.42 -5.30 -22.56
N PRO A 128 0.12 -4.60 -23.58
CA PRO A 128 0.93 -3.37 -23.50
C PRO A 128 0.13 -2.06 -23.52
N ALA A 129 -1.20 -2.12 -23.66
CA ALA A 129 -2.04 -0.94 -23.68
C ALA A 129 -1.95 -0.15 -22.36
N THR A 130 -2.04 1.17 -22.41
CA THR A 130 -2.20 2.00 -21.20
C THR A 130 -3.64 1.97 -20.73
N ALA A 131 -4.23 0.78 -20.63
CA ALA A 131 -5.58 0.55 -20.20
C ALA A 131 -5.58 -0.41 -19.00
N GLY A 132 -6.65 -0.34 -18.21
CA GLY A 132 -6.92 -1.30 -17.16
C GLY A 132 -8.38 -1.70 -17.22
N MET A 133 -8.66 -2.98 -16.96
CA MET A 133 -10.01 -3.42 -16.68
C MET A 133 -10.23 -3.42 -15.17
N CYS A 134 -11.46 -3.17 -14.76
CA CYS A 134 -11.84 -3.23 -13.37
C CYS A 134 -12.64 -4.51 -13.12
N SER A 135 -12.20 -5.34 -12.18
CA SER A 135 -12.88 -6.61 -11.84
C SER A 135 -13.40 -6.64 -10.40
N GLY A 136 -13.20 -5.56 -9.65
CA GLY A 136 -13.53 -5.50 -8.24
C GLY A 136 -15.04 -5.39 -7.98
N VAL A 137 -15.39 -5.40 -6.69
CA VAL A 137 -16.78 -5.36 -6.23
C VAL A 137 -17.55 -4.16 -6.79
N LEU A 138 -16.94 -2.97 -6.90
CA LEU A 138 -17.62 -1.77 -7.41
C LEU A 138 -17.98 -1.91 -8.89
N CYS A 139 -17.10 -2.48 -9.70
CA CYS A 139 -17.37 -2.65 -11.12
C CYS A 139 -18.35 -3.79 -11.38
N LYS A 140 -18.31 -4.86 -10.57
CA LYS A 140 -19.35 -5.90 -10.58
C LYS A 140 -20.73 -5.37 -10.14
N ALA A 141 -20.76 -4.34 -9.30
CA ALA A 141 -21.99 -3.65 -8.93
C ALA A 141 -22.52 -2.67 -10.02
N GLY A 142 -21.87 -2.63 -11.19
CA GLY A 142 -22.30 -1.81 -12.32
C GLY A 142 -21.80 -0.35 -12.28
N LEU A 143 -20.93 0.01 -11.35
CA LEU A 143 -20.30 1.33 -11.40
C LEU A 143 -19.37 1.41 -12.62
N PRO A 144 -19.41 2.52 -13.37
CA PRO A 144 -18.57 2.65 -14.53
C PRO A 144 -17.10 2.85 -14.11
N PRO A 145 -16.13 2.26 -14.83
CA PRO A 145 -14.72 2.29 -14.43
C PRO A 145 -14.14 3.70 -14.24
N HIS A 146 -14.64 4.69 -15.00
CA HIS A 146 -14.19 6.08 -14.89
C HIS A 146 -14.53 6.69 -13.52
N SER A 147 -15.72 6.41 -12.97
CA SER A 147 -16.10 6.90 -11.64
C SER A 147 -15.25 6.27 -10.55
N VAL A 148 -14.98 4.96 -10.66
CA VAL A 148 -14.12 4.25 -9.71
C VAL A 148 -12.67 4.76 -9.78
N LEU A 149 -12.20 5.12 -10.97
CA LEU A 149 -10.88 5.72 -11.15
C LEU A 149 -10.79 7.15 -10.59
N VAL A 150 -11.83 7.98 -10.77
CA VAL A 150 -11.88 9.33 -10.17
C VAL A 150 -11.85 9.24 -8.65
N LEU A 151 -12.66 8.35 -8.06
CA LEU A 151 -12.67 8.11 -6.62
C LEU A 151 -11.29 7.67 -6.10
N TYR A 152 -10.57 6.83 -6.88
CA TYR A 152 -9.19 6.47 -6.57
C TYR A 152 -8.27 7.70 -6.49
N TYR A 153 -8.27 8.55 -7.52
CA TYR A 153 -7.38 9.72 -7.56
C TYR A 153 -7.67 10.73 -6.45
N VAL A 154 -8.95 11.06 -6.22
CA VAL A 154 -9.37 11.98 -5.15
C VAL A 154 -8.86 11.49 -3.80
N ARG A 155 -9.05 10.21 -3.54
CA ARG A 155 -8.65 9.61 -2.29
C ARG A 155 -7.13 9.48 -2.15
N HIS A 156 -6.42 9.14 -3.22
CA HIS A 156 -4.97 9.12 -3.22
C HIS A 156 -4.40 10.51 -2.88
N PHE A 157 -4.97 11.56 -3.46
CA PHE A 157 -4.63 12.94 -3.13
C PHE A 157 -4.87 13.25 -1.65
N LEU A 158 -6.03 12.87 -1.09
CA LEU A 158 -6.33 13.06 0.34
C LEU A 158 -5.33 12.32 1.25
N LEU A 159 -4.90 11.12 0.87
CA LEU A 159 -3.91 10.35 1.62
C LEU A 159 -2.55 11.07 1.61
N VAL A 160 -2.10 11.56 0.44
CA VAL A 160 -0.85 12.31 0.31
C VAL A 160 -0.89 13.59 1.17
N VAL A 161 -1.99 14.35 1.12
CA VAL A 161 -2.17 15.56 1.95
C VAL A 161 -2.12 15.21 3.45
N SER A 162 -2.80 14.14 3.86
CA SER A 162 -2.80 13.67 5.25
C SER A 162 -1.41 13.26 5.73
N PHE A 163 -0.63 12.63 4.85
CA PHE A 163 0.75 12.23 5.12
C PHE A 163 1.66 13.44 5.32
N PHE A 164 1.62 14.42 4.41
CA PHE A 164 2.39 15.66 4.56
C PHE A 164 2.02 16.43 5.82
N HIS A 165 0.73 16.50 6.15
CA HIS A 165 0.27 17.13 7.37
C HIS A 165 0.80 16.42 8.63
N THR A 166 0.85 15.07 8.61
CA THR A 166 1.42 14.27 9.69
C THR A 166 2.91 14.53 9.85
N ILE A 167 3.68 14.57 8.75
CA ILE A 167 5.11 14.91 8.78
C ILE A 167 5.34 16.29 9.39
N ASN A 168 4.60 17.30 8.91
CA ASN A 168 4.75 18.67 9.41
C ASN A 168 4.43 18.76 10.90
N SER A 169 3.38 18.06 11.36
CA SER A 169 3.01 18.02 12.78
C SER A 169 4.07 17.34 13.65
N VAL A 170 4.67 16.25 13.15
CA VAL A 170 5.78 15.56 13.84
C VAL A 170 6.99 16.48 13.92
N PHE A 171 7.34 17.17 12.84
CA PHE A 171 8.48 18.08 12.81
C PHE A 171 8.33 19.25 13.78
N GLN A 172 7.12 19.84 13.86
CA GLN A 172 6.80 20.90 14.83
C GLN A 172 6.80 20.44 16.29
N THR A 173 6.66 19.14 16.56
CA THR A 173 6.69 18.63 17.94
C THR A 173 8.12 18.27 18.38
N ILE A 174 9.03 18.06 17.42
CA ILE A 174 10.43 17.68 17.70
C ILE A 174 11.33 18.92 17.80
N LEU A 175 11.04 19.99 17.05
CA LEU A 175 11.72 21.29 17.13
C LEU A 175 11.12 22.18 18.21
#